data_AF-A0A932E7P8-F1
#
_entry.id   AF-A0A932E7P8-F1
#
_cell.length_a   1.000
_cell.length_b   1.000
_cell.length_c   1.000
_cell.angle_alpha   90.00
_cell.angle_beta   90.00
_cell.angle_gamma   90.00
#
_symmetry.space_group_name_H-M   'P 1'
#
loop_
_entity.id
_entity.type
_entity.pdbx_description
1 polymer ?
#
loop_
_entity_poly.entity_id
_entity_poly.type
_entity_poly.pdbx_seq_one_letter_code
_entity_poly.pdbx_strand_id
1 'polypeptide(L)'
;MTLIVCLSPDTHPVLFSDTLLSSESGRPAVALPSVGQRHDGIESARKLKIWGCEQKVVQICTRIVAVWAGDYARARAVLTAVEEVFGAGPVNASFLRTYLRANHDEALPHVALIFSVLEEVGSTETVWFGCRATVVPPVGQIVFAGSGSDRFSRYANQIPMRILRAGDYVRIGVAAALQFTGCLLADEMATGAPLQDSFGGAYEIATFWGGCSQKISDCVYLFWFPEQDAAGGIAFSLQPRKFIRRYENNGHTAFYCIEAEPTAGFGAKITKEELFVMPNFLRRETAVDVSQRRPSLNTTWQVNVFCVKLRDGSHRIASQINYRHEARGHPVQFRDVDDLQFEMSIDLESVRQTLVGLVRR
;
A
#
# COMPACT_ATOMS: atom_id res chain seq x y z
N MET A 1 -9.03 -12.98 4.62
CA MET A 1 -9.70 -11.72 4.19
C MET A 1 -8.62 -10.69 3.88
N THR A 2 -8.87 -9.78 2.93
CA THR A 2 -7.83 -8.93 2.29
C THR A 2 -8.43 -8.03 1.20
N LEU A 3 -7.63 -7.15 0.61
CA LEU A 3 -7.83 -6.48 -0.67
C LEU A 3 -6.63 -6.78 -1.56
N ILE A 4 -6.86 -7.38 -2.73
CA ILE A 4 -5.87 -7.48 -3.81
C ILE A 4 -6.35 -6.71 -5.04
N VAL A 5 -5.44 -6.02 -5.71
CA VAL A 5 -5.74 -5.19 -6.88
C VAL A 5 -4.61 -5.26 -7.90
N CYS A 6 -4.96 -5.25 -9.18
CA CYS A 6 -4.08 -4.92 -10.30
C CYS A 6 -4.70 -3.78 -11.09
N LEU A 7 -3.92 -2.71 -11.28
CA LEU A 7 -4.23 -1.56 -12.12
C LEU A 7 -3.48 -1.72 -13.44
N SER A 8 -4.10 -1.47 -14.58
CA SER A 8 -3.45 -1.62 -15.89
C SER A 8 -3.56 -0.37 -16.76
N PRO A 9 -2.92 0.76 -16.39
CA PRO A 9 -2.84 1.94 -17.24
C PRO A 9 -2.06 1.61 -18.52
N ASP A 10 -2.73 1.73 -19.66
CA ASP A 10 -2.18 1.36 -20.98
C ASP A 10 -1.48 -0.01 -20.96
N THR A 11 -2.18 -1.02 -20.44
CA THR A 11 -1.72 -2.42 -20.31
C THR A 11 -0.59 -2.68 -19.30
N HIS A 12 0.00 -1.65 -18.68
CA HIS A 12 1.08 -1.83 -17.72
C HIS A 12 0.59 -2.19 -16.31
N PRO A 13 0.84 -3.40 -15.78
CA PRO A 13 0.22 -3.84 -14.55
C PRO A 13 0.95 -3.35 -13.30
N VAL A 14 0.21 -2.69 -12.41
CA VAL A 14 0.64 -2.33 -11.06
C VAL A 14 -0.24 -3.05 -10.05
N LEU A 15 0.36 -3.97 -9.30
CA LEU A 15 -0.34 -4.79 -8.32
C LEU A 15 -0.13 -4.20 -6.93
N PHE A 16 -1.16 -4.22 -6.10
CA PHE A 16 -1.03 -3.89 -4.69
C PHE A 16 -1.97 -4.73 -3.84
N SER A 17 -1.60 -4.90 -2.58
CA SER A 17 -2.40 -5.62 -1.60
C SER A 17 -2.20 -5.04 -0.22
N ASP A 18 -3.21 -5.20 0.64
CA ASP A 18 -3.04 -5.03 2.08
C ASP A 18 -2.24 -6.19 2.70
N THR A 19 -1.72 -6.00 3.91
CA THR A 19 -0.88 -6.99 4.60
C THR A 19 -1.60 -7.74 5.71
N LEU A 20 -2.79 -7.30 6.13
CA LEU A 20 -3.52 -7.88 7.27
C LEU A 20 -3.84 -9.37 7.08
N LEU A 21 -3.49 -10.18 8.06
CA LEU A 21 -4.01 -11.54 8.22
C LEU A 21 -5.10 -11.55 9.29
N SER A 22 -6.21 -12.19 8.97
CA SER A 22 -7.34 -12.37 9.88
C SER A 22 -7.77 -13.83 9.88
N SER A 23 -8.15 -14.34 11.05
CA SER A 23 -8.63 -15.71 11.25
C SER A 23 -9.69 -15.76 12.35
N GLU A 24 -10.39 -16.88 12.47
CA GLU A 24 -11.40 -17.10 13.52
C GLU A 24 -10.74 -17.11 14.92
N SER A 25 -9.54 -17.68 15.01
CA SER A 25 -8.64 -17.51 16.14
C SER A 25 -7.83 -16.23 15.98
N GLY A 26 -7.74 -15.40 17.01
CA GLY A 26 -6.90 -14.18 17.00
C GLY A 26 -5.64 -14.35 17.83
N ARG A 27 -4.66 -13.47 17.59
CA ARG A 27 -3.61 -13.22 18.58
C ARG A 27 -4.02 -12.01 19.44
N PRO A 28 -3.83 -12.05 20.77
CA PRO A 28 -4.03 -10.86 21.57
C PRO A 28 -3.00 -9.79 21.16
N ALA A 29 -3.47 -8.55 21.01
CA ALA A 29 -2.65 -7.34 20.82
C ALA A 29 -1.65 -7.37 19.64
N VAL A 30 -2.14 -7.59 18.41
CA VAL A 30 -1.33 -7.40 17.20
C VAL A 30 -1.09 -5.91 16.95
N ALA A 31 0.18 -5.52 16.82
CA ALA A 31 0.56 -4.18 16.38
C ALA A 31 0.54 -4.10 14.85
N LEU A 32 -0.03 -3.03 14.30
CA LEU A 32 -0.13 -2.78 12.86
C LEU A 32 0.58 -1.48 12.49
N PRO A 33 1.22 -1.37 11.31
CA PRO A 33 1.88 -0.14 10.88
C PRO A 33 0.98 1.10 10.90
N SER A 34 -0.27 0.96 10.47
CA SER A 34 -1.26 2.04 10.38
C SER A 34 -1.77 2.57 11.72
N VAL A 35 -1.99 1.71 12.72
CA VAL A 35 -2.70 2.06 13.97
C VAL A 35 -1.93 1.72 15.25
N GLY A 36 -0.71 1.19 15.12
CA GLY A 36 0.11 0.74 16.25
C GLY A 36 -0.49 -0.49 16.95
N GLN A 37 -0.11 -0.69 18.21
CA GLN A 37 -0.70 -1.71 19.08
C GLN A 37 -2.05 -1.22 19.61
N ARG A 38 -3.13 -1.95 19.34
CA ARG A 38 -4.44 -1.73 19.98
C ARG A 38 -4.69 -2.85 20.98
N HIS A 39 -4.86 -2.48 22.25
CA HIS A 39 -5.07 -3.43 23.34
C HIS A 39 -6.46 -4.08 23.34
N ASP A 40 -7.47 -3.41 22.79
CA ASP A 40 -8.87 -3.83 22.95
C ASP A 40 -9.35 -4.84 21.90
N GLY A 41 -8.50 -5.22 20.94
CA GLY A 41 -8.88 -6.07 19.82
C GLY A 41 -9.82 -5.33 18.86
N ILE A 42 -9.50 -5.37 17.57
CA ILE A 42 -10.46 -4.89 16.55
C ILE A 42 -11.35 -6.08 16.24
N GLU A 43 -12.59 -6.05 16.74
CA GLU A 43 -13.61 -6.98 16.30
C GLU A 43 -14.02 -6.62 14.88
N SER A 44 -13.76 -7.53 13.95
CA SER A 44 -14.28 -7.38 12.59
C SER A 44 -15.78 -7.69 12.56
N ALA A 45 -16.48 -7.11 11.59
CA ALA A 45 -17.91 -7.38 11.35
C ALA A 45 -18.21 -8.87 11.12
N ARG A 46 -17.19 -9.67 10.81
CA ARG A 46 -17.29 -11.09 10.48
C ARG A 46 -16.82 -12.01 11.61
N LYS A 47 -16.67 -11.50 12.83
CA LYS A 47 -16.14 -12.23 14.00
C LYS A 47 -14.72 -12.77 13.79
N LEU A 48 -14.02 -12.32 12.76
CA LEU A 48 -12.60 -12.57 12.62
C LEU A 48 -11.81 -11.66 13.55
N LYS A 49 -10.67 -12.18 13.99
CA LYS A 49 -9.69 -11.47 14.77
C LYS A 49 -8.43 -11.29 13.93
N ILE A 50 -7.72 -10.20 14.19
CA ILE A 50 -6.45 -9.93 13.56
C ILE A 50 -5.43 -10.95 14.08
N TRP A 51 -4.74 -11.62 13.15
CA TRP A 51 -3.71 -12.61 13.43
C TRP A 51 -2.31 -12.01 13.33
N GLY A 52 -2.09 -11.11 12.37
CA GLY A 52 -0.78 -10.55 12.06
C GLY A 52 -0.77 -9.78 10.74
N CYS A 53 0.42 -9.58 10.21
CA CYS A 53 0.65 -9.07 8.86
C CYS A 53 1.48 -10.09 8.07
N GLU A 54 1.27 -10.16 6.78
CA GLU A 54 1.98 -11.05 5.85
C GLU A 54 2.11 -10.37 4.48
N GLN A 55 3.17 -10.71 3.76
CA GLN A 55 3.30 -10.28 2.39
C GLN A 55 2.24 -10.94 1.50
N LYS A 56 1.45 -10.12 0.83
CA LYS A 56 0.48 -10.61 -0.17
C LYS A 56 0.85 -10.23 -1.58
N VAL A 57 1.75 -9.27 -1.75
CA VAL A 57 2.44 -9.04 -3.02
C VAL A 57 3.68 -9.92 -3.06
N VAL A 58 3.69 -10.90 -3.96
CA VAL A 58 4.72 -11.94 -4.05
C VAL A 58 5.45 -11.81 -5.37
N GLN A 59 6.73 -11.50 -5.32
CA GLN A 59 7.61 -11.55 -6.48
C GLN A 59 8.12 -12.99 -6.62
N ILE A 60 7.60 -13.73 -7.60
CA ILE A 60 7.93 -15.14 -7.81
C ILE A 60 9.28 -15.27 -8.52
N CYS A 61 9.48 -14.49 -9.58
CA CYS A 61 10.74 -14.36 -10.30
C CYS A 61 10.79 -12.98 -10.97
N THR A 62 11.86 -12.66 -11.71
CA THR A 62 12.01 -11.37 -12.40
C THR A 62 10.91 -11.07 -13.42
N ARG A 63 10.11 -12.08 -13.80
CA ARG A 63 9.10 -11.99 -14.86
C ARG A 63 7.68 -12.25 -14.36
N ILE A 64 7.51 -12.62 -13.09
CA ILE A 64 6.20 -12.93 -12.51
C ILE A 64 6.07 -12.28 -11.15
N VAL A 65 5.01 -11.51 -11.00
CA VAL A 65 4.53 -11.00 -9.72
C VAL A 65 3.09 -11.43 -9.53
N ALA A 66 2.72 -11.76 -8.30
CA ALA A 66 1.38 -12.17 -7.95
C ALA A 66 0.86 -11.42 -6.72
N VAL A 67 -0.45 -11.27 -6.63
CA VAL A 67 -1.16 -10.95 -5.40
C VAL A 67 -2.19 -12.01 -5.07
N TRP A 68 -2.39 -12.29 -3.79
CA TRP A 68 -3.26 -13.37 -3.35
C TRP A 68 -4.22 -12.98 -2.23
N ALA A 69 -5.38 -13.63 -2.24
CA ALA A 69 -6.44 -13.48 -1.26
C ALA A 69 -7.12 -14.82 -0.99
N GLY A 70 -7.65 -15.01 0.22
CA GLY A 70 -8.40 -16.21 0.59
C GLY A 70 -7.65 -17.11 1.57
N ASP A 71 -7.73 -18.42 1.36
CA ASP A 71 -7.08 -19.41 2.22
C ASP A 71 -5.54 -19.34 2.12
N TYR A 72 -4.89 -19.14 3.27
CA TYR A 72 -3.44 -18.97 3.35
C TYR A 72 -2.67 -20.19 2.85
N ALA A 73 -3.05 -21.39 3.30
CA ALA A 73 -2.32 -22.61 3.01
C ALA A 73 -2.41 -22.96 1.53
N ARG A 74 -3.59 -22.79 0.92
CA ARG A 74 -3.82 -23.00 -0.51
C ARG A 74 -3.11 -21.96 -1.35
N ALA A 75 -3.16 -20.68 -0.99
CA ALA A 75 -2.45 -19.63 -1.72
C ALA A 75 -0.94 -19.89 -1.72
N ARG A 76 -0.39 -20.29 -0.56
CA ARG A 76 1.01 -20.66 -0.44
C ARG A 76 1.37 -21.86 -1.31
N ALA A 77 0.59 -22.93 -1.24
CA ALA A 77 0.83 -24.13 -2.04
C ALA A 77 0.85 -23.82 -3.55
N VAL A 78 -0.12 -23.03 -4.04
CA VAL A 78 -0.18 -22.61 -5.45
C VAL A 78 1.02 -21.74 -5.82
N LEU A 79 1.36 -20.73 -5.02
CA LEU A 79 2.44 -19.80 -5.36
C LEU A 79 3.83 -20.46 -5.29
N THR A 80 4.06 -21.38 -4.34
CA THR A 80 5.28 -22.21 -4.30
C THR A 80 5.39 -23.10 -5.54
N ALA A 81 4.29 -23.77 -5.94
CA ALA A 81 4.32 -24.59 -7.15
C ALA A 81 4.59 -23.76 -8.43
N VAL A 82 4.08 -22.52 -8.50
CA VAL A 82 4.42 -21.59 -9.59
C VAL A 82 5.89 -21.18 -9.54
N GLU A 83 6.46 -20.92 -8.36
CA GLU A 83 7.89 -20.62 -8.21
C GLU A 83 8.77 -21.79 -8.68
N GLU A 84 8.42 -23.03 -8.32
CA GLU A 84 9.17 -24.23 -8.70
C GLU A 84 9.18 -24.44 -10.22
N VAL A 85 8.05 -24.24 -10.90
CA VAL A 85 7.93 -24.47 -12.34
C VAL A 85 8.46 -23.30 -13.17
N PHE A 86 8.21 -22.05 -12.75
CA PHE A 86 8.46 -20.85 -13.55
C PHE A 86 9.61 -19.98 -13.04
N GLY A 87 10.21 -20.31 -11.88
CA GLY A 87 11.26 -19.50 -11.25
C GLY A 87 12.49 -19.30 -12.13
N ALA A 88 12.89 -20.34 -12.87
CA ALA A 88 14.00 -20.32 -13.83
C ALA A 88 13.57 -20.69 -15.28
N GLY A 89 12.32 -21.08 -15.48
CA GLY A 89 11.80 -21.55 -16.77
C GLY A 89 11.32 -20.42 -17.70
N PRO A 90 11.00 -20.75 -18.96
CA PRO A 90 10.30 -19.83 -19.85
C PRO A 90 8.92 -19.50 -19.29
N VAL A 91 8.54 -18.23 -19.38
CA VAL A 91 7.27 -17.74 -18.83
C VAL A 91 6.41 -17.15 -19.94
N ASN A 92 5.18 -17.65 -20.08
CA ASN A 92 4.10 -16.98 -20.79
C ASN A 92 2.77 -17.17 -20.05
N ALA A 93 1.84 -16.25 -20.23
CA ALA A 93 0.58 -16.20 -19.48
C ALA A 93 -0.35 -17.38 -19.83
N SER A 94 -0.32 -17.84 -21.08
CA SER A 94 -1.13 -18.98 -21.55
C SER A 94 -0.73 -20.29 -20.85
N PHE A 95 0.57 -20.53 -20.73
CA PHE A 95 1.13 -21.71 -20.07
C PHE A 95 0.87 -21.66 -18.57
N LEU A 96 1.07 -20.50 -17.92
CA LEU A 96 0.71 -20.31 -16.50
C LEU A 96 -0.78 -20.61 -16.26
N ARG A 97 -1.67 -20.10 -17.10
CA ARG A 97 -3.12 -20.34 -16.99
C ARG A 97 -3.46 -21.82 -17.14
N THR A 98 -2.86 -22.49 -18.13
CA THR A 98 -3.09 -23.91 -18.41
C THR A 98 -2.56 -24.77 -17.26
N TYR A 99 -1.36 -24.48 -16.77
CA TYR A 99 -0.74 -25.16 -15.64
C TYR A 99 -1.62 -25.07 -14.38
N LEU A 100 -2.08 -23.87 -14.02
CA LEU A 100 -2.90 -23.65 -12.82
C LEU A 100 -4.24 -24.40 -12.90
N ARG A 101 -4.90 -24.41 -14.07
CA ARG A 101 -6.16 -25.15 -14.26
C ARG A 101 -5.95 -26.66 -14.24
N ALA A 102 -4.83 -27.16 -14.75
CA ALA A 102 -4.57 -28.60 -14.79
C ALA A 102 -4.16 -29.17 -13.41
N ASN A 103 -3.43 -28.40 -12.60
CA ASN A 103 -2.80 -28.91 -11.38
C ASN A 103 -3.41 -28.38 -10.07
N HIS A 104 -4.21 -27.31 -10.12
CA HIS A 104 -4.70 -26.63 -8.92
C HIS A 104 -6.19 -26.28 -8.97
N ASP A 105 -6.98 -26.95 -9.81
CA ASP A 105 -8.43 -26.67 -9.97
C ASP A 105 -9.20 -26.76 -8.64
N GLU A 106 -8.81 -27.65 -7.73
CA GLU A 106 -9.43 -27.77 -6.40
C GLU A 106 -9.07 -26.63 -5.42
N ALA A 107 -7.93 -25.98 -5.62
CA ALA A 107 -7.47 -24.87 -4.76
C ALA A 107 -8.09 -23.54 -5.20
N LEU A 108 -8.22 -23.32 -6.51
CA LEU A 108 -8.64 -22.05 -7.12
C LEU A 108 -10.02 -21.52 -6.63
N PRO A 109 -11.02 -22.34 -6.28
CA PRO A 109 -12.29 -21.83 -5.73
C PRO A 109 -12.15 -21.16 -4.35
N HIS A 110 -11.05 -21.39 -3.64
CA HIS A 110 -10.85 -20.92 -2.26
C HIS A 110 -9.81 -19.79 -2.15
N VAL A 111 -9.23 -19.40 -3.27
CA VAL A 111 -8.24 -18.32 -3.35
C VAL A 111 -8.56 -17.42 -4.53
N ALA A 112 -8.39 -16.12 -4.37
CA ALA A 112 -8.32 -15.20 -5.49
C ALA A 112 -6.85 -14.87 -5.75
N LEU A 113 -6.45 -14.93 -7.01
CA LEU A 113 -5.07 -14.75 -7.44
C LEU A 113 -5.07 -13.80 -8.63
N ILE A 114 -4.14 -12.85 -8.65
CA ILE A 114 -3.83 -12.04 -9.82
C ILE A 114 -2.33 -12.16 -10.06
N PHE A 115 -1.98 -12.69 -11.23
CA PHE A 115 -0.61 -12.76 -11.73
C PHE A 115 -0.44 -11.73 -12.82
N SER A 116 0.70 -11.05 -12.81
CA SER A 116 1.18 -10.30 -13.97
C SER A 116 2.46 -10.93 -14.46
N VAL A 117 2.53 -11.12 -15.77
CA VAL A 117 3.58 -11.87 -16.46
C VAL A 117 4.23 -10.96 -17.49
N LEU A 118 5.57 -10.85 -17.43
CA LEU A 118 6.37 -10.21 -18.47
C LEU A 118 6.72 -11.26 -19.54
N GLU A 119 6.00 -11.25 -20.67
CA GLU A 119 6.17 -12.22 -21.77
C GLU A 119 7.37 -11.89 -22.64
N GLU A 120 7.54 -10.62 -22.99
CA GLU A 120 8.66 -10.10 -23.78
C GLU A 120 8.99 -8.68 -23.29
N VAL A 121 10.08 -8.10 -23.80
CA VAL A 121 10.46 -6.72 -23.43
C VAL A 121 9.33 -5.76 -23.80
N GLY A 122 8.67 -5.21 -22.78
CA GLY A 122 7.57 -4.26 -22.94
C GLY A 122 6.19 -4.88 -23.14
N SER A 123 6.06 -6.21 -23.15
CA SER A 123 4.76 -6.90 -23.22
C SER A 123 4.42 -7.58 -21.91
N THR A 124 3.27 -7.22 -21.34
CA THR A 124 2.80 -7.75 -20.07
C THR A 124 1.37 -8.27 -20.19
N GLU A 125 1.13 -9.43 -19.59
CA GLU A 125 -0.19 -10.07 -19.56
C GLU A 125 -0.64 -10.29 -18.12
N THR A 126 -1.94 -10.15 -17.86
CA THR A 126 -2.53 -10.40 -16.54
C THR A 126 -3.38 -11.67 -16.56
N VAL A 127 -3.12 -12.58 -15.64
CA VAL A 127 -3.90 -13.82 -15.44
C VAL A 127 -4.53 -13.77 -14.06
N TRP A 128 -5.84 -13.97 -13.95
CA TRP A 128 -6.52 -13.91 -12.65
C TRP A 128 -7.57 -15.00 -12.46
N PHE A 129 -7.82 -15.33 -11.19
CA PHE A 129 -8.76 -16.34 -10.72
C PHE A 129 -9.53 -15.80 -9.52
N GLY A 130 -10.85 -16.02 -9.47
CA GLY A 130 -11.68 -15.55 -8.35
C GLY A 130 -11.75 -14.02 -8.19
N CYS A 131 -11.49 -13.26 -9.25
CA CYS A 131 -11.46 -11.80 -9.22
C CYS A 131 -12.59 -11.17 -10.05
N ARG A 132 -12.91 -9.91 -9.71
CA ARG A 132 -13.77 -9.03 -10.51
C ARG A 132 -12.90 -8.09 -11.33
N ALA A 133 -13.45 -7.59 -12.43
CA ALA A 133 -12.80 -6.58 -13.26
C ALA A 133 -13.75 -5.41 -13.53
N THR A 134 -13.19 -4.21 -13.63
CA THR A 134 -13.88 -3.00 -14.08
C THR A 134 -12.90 -2.12 -14.86
N VAL A 135 -13.37 -1.07 -15.49
CA VAL A 135 -12.54 -0.08 -16.18
C VAL A 135 -12.78 1.29 -15.55
N VAL A 136 -11.70 1.96 -15.15
CA VAL A 136 -11.75 3.29 -14.53
C VAL A 136 -10.73 4.19 -15.22
N PRO A 137 -11.14 5.15 -16.05
CA PRO A 137 -10.23 6.17 -16.57
C PRO A 137 -9.64 7.03 -15.44
N PRO A 138 -8.35 7.39 -15.46
CA PRO A 138 -7.32 7.05 -16.46
C PRO A 138 -6.54 5.75 -16.15
N VAL A 139 -6.90 5.03 -15.09
CA VAL A 139 -6.17 3.87 -14.57
C VAL A 139 -6.32 2.61 -15.44
N GLY A 140 -7.29 2.61 -16.36
CA GLY A 140 -7.51 1.52 -17.30
C GLY A 140 -8.30 0.37 -16.67
N GLN A 141 -7.93 -0.86 -17.03
CA GLN A 141 -8.54 -2.04 -16.42
C GLN A 141 -8.08 -2.16 -14.97
N ILE A 142 -9.02 -2.50 -14.09
CA ILE A 142 -8.79 -2.78 -12.70
C ILE A 142 -9.30 -4.18 -12.42
N VAL A 143 -8.43 -5.08 -12.00
CA VAL A 143 -8.78 -6.43 -11.54
C VAL A 143 -8.60 -6.46 -10.02
N PHE A 144 -9.59 -6.94 -9.27
CA PHE A 144 -9.56 -6.86 -7.82
C PHE A 144 -10.41 -7.92 -7.13
N ALA A 145 -10.06 -8.26 -5.90
CA ALA A 145 -10.77 -9.25 -5.08
C ALA A 145 -10.57 -9.01 -3.57
N GLY A 146 -11.24 -9.84 -2.76
CA GLY A 146 -11.15 -9.81 -1.30
C GLY A 146 -12.26 -9.01 -0.62
N SER A 147 -12.25 -8.95 0.71
CA SER A 147 -13.27 -8.26 1.50
C SER A 147 -13.24 -6.73 1.34
N GLY A 148 -12.07 -6.15 1.06
CA GLY A 148 -11.95 -4.70 0.84
C GLY A 148 -12.37 -4.22 -0.54
N SER A 149 -12.76 -5.13 -1.43
CA SER A 149 -12.99 -4.85 -2.86
C SER A 149 -14.14 -3.87 -3.12
N ASP A 150 -15.24 -3.92 -2.37
CA ASP A 150 -16.36 -2.98 -2.52
C ASP A 150 -16.00 -1.57 -2.02
N ARG A 151 -15.22 -1.47 -0.93
CA ARG A 151 -14.69 -0.19 -0.45
C ARG A 151 -13.72 0.41 -1.48
N PHE A 152 -12.79 -0.40 -1.98
CA PHE A 152 -11.86 0.01 -3.02
C PHE A 152 -12.59 0.48 -4.29
N SER A 153 -13.62 -0.24 -4.75
CA SER A 153 -14.40 0.17 -5.92
C SER A 153 -15.05 1.55 -5.76
N ARG A 154 -15.55 1.89 -4.56
CA ARG A 154 -16.04 3.24 -4.27
C ARG A 154 -14.94 4.30 -4.37
N TYR A 155 -13.77 4.03 -3.78
CA TYR A 155 -12.62 4.94 -3.88
C TYR A 155 -12.13 5.13 -5.32
N ALA A 156 -12.04 4.05 -6.09
CA ALA A 156 -11.62 4.10 -7.50
C ALA A 156 -12.48 5.06 -8.33
N ASN A 157 -13.78 5.14 -8.03
CA ASN A 157 -14.71 6.03 -8.73
C ASN A 157 -14.73 7.47 -8.20
N GLN A 158 -14.27 7.71 -6.98
CA GLN A 158 -14.38 9.01 -6.31
C GLN A 158 -13.09 9.82 -6.32
N ILE A 159 -11.94 9.14 -6.35
CA ILE A 159 -10.65 9.80 -6.19
C ILE A 159 -10.25 10.44 -7.52
N PRO A 160 -10.08 11.79 -7.58
CA PRO A 160 -9.57 12.44 -8.77
C PRO A 160 -8.13 12.02 -9.01
N MET A 161 -7.94 11.26 -10.08
CA MET A 161 -6.60 10.99 -10.59
C MET A 161 -6.07 12.23 -11.31
N ARG A 162 -5.10 12.91 -10.69
CA ARG A 162 -4.30 13.90 -11.41
C ARG A 162 -3.34 13.14 -12.32
N ILE A 163 -3.60 13.16 -13.62
CA ILE A 163 -2.77 12.49 -14.61
C ILE A 163 -1.37 13.11 -14.56
N LEU A 164 -0.38 12.32 -14.13
CA LEU A 164 1.03 12.63 -14.42
C LEU A 164 1.18 12.69 -15.95
N ARG A 165 2.07 13.56 -16.45
CA ARG A 165 2.25 13.81 -17.90
C ARG A 165 2.15 12.51 -18.72
N ALA A 166 1.36 12.54 -19.80
CA ALA A 166 1.15 11.40 -20.68
C ALA A 166 2.49 10.82 -21.17
N GLY A 167 2.57 9.48 -21.26
CA GLY A 167 3.74 8.76 -21.79
C GLY A 167 4.54 7.94 -20.78
N ASP A 168 4.31 8.09 -19.46
CA ASP A 168 4.94 7.25 -18.43
C ASP A 168 3.89 6.48 -17.63
N TYR A 169 3.31 5.46 -18.26
CA TYR A 169 2.22 4.67 -17.70
C TYR A 169 2.60 3.89 -16.44
N VAL A 170 3.88 3.49 -16.34
CA VAL A 170 4.42 2.87 -15.13
C VAL A 170 4.30 3.83 -13.95
N ARG A 171 4.78 5.07 -14.09
CA ARG A 171 4.66 6.07 -13.03
C ARG A 171 3.22 6.45 -12.73
N ILE A 172 2.36 6.53 -13.75
CA ILE A 172 0.92 6.79 -13.56
C ILE A 172 0.31 5.69 -12.70
N GLY A 173 0.58 4.42 -13.02
CA GLY A 173 0.06 3.27 -12.26
C GLY A 173 0.60 3.21 -10.83
N VAL A 174 1.91 3.43 -10.64
CA VAL A 174 2.52 3.48 -9.32
C VAL A 174 1.95 4.63 -8.49
N ALA A 175 1.80 5.82 -9.07
CA ALA A 175 1.18 6.96 -8.39
C ALA A 175 -0.28 6.68 -8.01
N ALA A 176 -1.05 6.03 -8.89
CA ALA A 176 -2.42 5.61 -8.60
C ALA A 176 -2.47 4.63 -7.44
N ALA A 177 -1.62 3.59 -7.44
CA ALA A 177 -1.55 2.64 -6.35
C ALA A 177 -1.13 3.31 -5.03
N LEU A 178 -0.16 4.21 -5.05
CA LEU A 178 0.25 5.00 -3.86
C LEU A 178 -0.88 5.89 -3.35
N GLN A 179 -1.64 6.52 -4.25
CA GLN A 179 -2.83 7.31 -3.91
C GLN A 179 -3.92 6.46 -3.28
N PHE A 180 -4.31 5.33 -3.88
CA PHE A 180 -5.32 4.44 -3.32
C PHE A 180 -4.92 3.90 -1.95
N THR A 181 -3.69 3.38 -1.82
CA THR A 181 -3.19 2.85 -0.55
C THR A 181 -3.08 3.92 0.52
N GLY A 182 -2.66 5.15 0.16
CA GLY A 182 -2.64 6.28 1.08
C GLY A 182 -4.05 6.65 1.57
N CYS A 183 -5.03 6.71 0.67
CA CYS A 183 -6.42 6.97 1.03
C CYS A 183 -7.02 5.88 1.93
N LEU A 184 -6.74 4.61 1.64
CA LEU A 184 -7.19 3.49 2.47
C LEU A 184 -6.55 3.50 3.86
N LEU A 185 -5.24 3.82 3.96
CA LEU A 185 -4.57 3.98 5.25
C LEU A 185 -5.13 5.14 6.06
N ALA A 186 -5.46 6.27 5.43
CA ALA A 186 -6.07 7.39 6.12
C ALA A 186 -7.50 7.07 6.59
N ASP A 187 -8.30 6.36 5.78
CA ASP A 187 -9.63 5.88 6.20
C ASP A 187 -9.50 4.95 7.41
N GLU A 188 -8.53 4.04 7.36
CA GLU A 188 -8.23 3.15 8.47
C GLU A 188 -7.85 3.88 9.77
N MET A 189 -6.99 4.89 9.69
CA MET A 189 -6.60 5.68 10.85
C MET A 189 -7.76 6.51 11.41
N ALA A 190 -8.60 7.05 10.53
CA ALA A 190 -9.70 7.94 10.91
C ALA A 190 -10.93 7.20 11.44
N THR A 191 -11.27 6.06 10.83
CA THR A 191 -12.54 5.37 11.09
C THR A 191 -12.35 3.95 11.64
N GLY A 192 -11.19 3.32 11.40
CA GLY A 192 -10.96 1.90 11.67
C GLY A 192 -11.76 0.95 10.77
N ALA A 193 -12.56 1.46 9.82
CA ALA A 193 -13.51 0.67 9.07
C ALA A 193 -12.84 -0.38 8.14
N PRO A 194 -11.73 -0.11 7.43
CA PRO A 194 -10.99 -1.16 6.73
C PRO A 194 -10.64 -2.38 7.59
N LEU A 195 -10.15 -2.17 8.83
CA LEU A 195 -9.81 -3.26 9.73
C LEU A 195 -11.06 -4.01 10.20
N GLN A 196 -12.18 -3.31 10.41
CA GLN A 196 -13.49 -3.94 10.70
C GLN A 196 -13.99 -4.79 9.52
N ASP A 197 -13.65 -4.39 8.28
CA ASP A 197 -13.89 -5.12 7.04
C ASP A 197 -12.82 -6.21 6.79
N SER A 198 -11.94 -6.46 7.77
CA SER A 198 -10.89 -7.49 7.76
C SER A 198 -9.85 -7.34 6.63
N PHE A 199 -9.43 -6.11 6.34
CA PHE A 199 -8.29 -5.82 5.48
C PHE A 199 -7.56 -4.54 5.95
N GLY A 200 -6.29 -4.38 5.57
CA GLY A 200 -5.54 -3.14 5.82
C GLY A 200 -4.21 -3.35 6.54
N GLY A 201 -3.91 -2.51 7.53
CA GLY A 201 -2.69 -2.55 8.35
C GLY A 201 -1.49 -1.89 7.67
N ALA A 202 -1.14 -2.34 6.48
CA ALA A 202 -0.17 -1.74 5.57
C ALA A 202 -0.45 -2.20 4.15
N TYR A 203 0.22 -1.57 3.17
CA TYR A 203 0.05 -1.92 1.76
C TYR A 203 1.40 -2.08 1.06
N GLU A 204 1.47 -3.11 0.22
CA GLU A 204 2.60 -3.40 -0.66
C GLU A 204 2.21 -3.09 -2.10
N ILE A 205 3.18 -2.69 -2.93
CA ILE A 205 2.97 -2.41 -4.35
C ILE A 205 4.11 -3.05 -5.14
N ALA A 206 3.81 -3.67 -6.27
CA ALA A 206 4.79 -4.15 -7.22
C ALA A 206 4.34 -3.89 -8.66
N THR A 207 5.32 -3.79 -9.55
CA THR A 207 5.11 -3.57 -10.99
C THR A 207 6.30 -4.13 -11.77
N PHE A 208 6.27 -4.04 -13.09
CA PHE A 208 7.47 -4.21 -13.91
C PHE A 208 8.18 -2.86 -14.10
N TRP A 209 9.43 -2.75 -13.66
CA TRP A 209 10.23 -1.55 -13.83
C TRP A 209 11.62 -1.93 -14.36
N GLY A 210 12.07 -1.24 -15.42
CA GLY A 210 13.36 -1.56 -16.06
C GLY A 210 13.43 -3.00 -16.59
N GLY A 211 12.31 -3.56 -17.06
CA GLY A 211 12.26 -4.91 -17.64
C GLY A 211 12.28 -6.06 -16.63
N CYS A 212 12.06 -5.79 -15.34
CA CYS A 212 11.91 -6.84 -14.33
C CYS A 212 10.84 -6.47 -13.32
N SER A 213 10.26 -7.47 -12.66
CA SER A 213 9.34 -7.28 -11.54
C SER A 213 10.08 -6.64 -10.37
N GLN A 214 9.50 -5.63 -9.76
CA GLN A 214 10.05 -4.95 -8.59
C GLN A 214 8.93 -4.54 -7.64
N LYS A 215 9.17 -4.71 -6.34
CA LYS A 215 8.39 -4.05 -5.29
C LYS A 215 8.77 -2.57 -5.22
N ILE A 216 7.78 -1.70 -5.08
CA ILE A 216 8.02 -0.27 -4.88
C ILE A 216 8.40 -0.04 -3.42
N SER A 217 9.65 0.31 -3.15
CA SER A 217 10.20 0.28 -1.80
C SER A 217 10.84 1.59 -1.33
N ASP A 218 10.85 2.63 -2.17
CA ASP A 218 11.40 3.92 -1.75
C ASP A 218 10.29 4.97 -1.66
N CYS A 219 9.37 4.74 -0.70
CA CYS A 219 8.26 5.65 -0.44
C CYS A 219 8.05 5.98 1.03
N VAL A 220 7.57 7.21 1.27
CA VAL A 220 7.11 7.70 2.57
C VAL A 220 5.70 8.26 2.44
N TYR A 221 4.83 7.88 3.37
CA TYR A 221 3.50 8.47 3.55
C TYR A 221 3.54 9.46 4.71
N LEU A 222 3.03 10.67 4.48
CA LEU A 222 2.91 11.74 5.45
C LEU A 222 1.43 12.01 5.69
N PHE A 223 0.93 11.71 6.89
CA PHE A 223 -0.49 11.83 7.22
C PHE A 223 -0.77 13.12 7.99
N TRP A 224 -1.63 13.94 7.39
CA TRP A 224 -2.07 15.24 7.90
C TRP A 224 -3.52 15.11 8.35
N PHE A 225 -3.83 15.60 9.55
CA PHE A 225 -5.16 15.52 10.15
C PHE A 225 -5.71 16.92 10.46
N PRO A 226 -5.99 17.74 9.44
CA PRO A 226 -6.65 19.01 9.65
C PRO A 226 -8.11 18.84 10.10
N GLU A 227 -8.63 19.85 10.80
CA GLU A 227 -10.00 19.86 11.29
C GLU A 227 -10.74 21.09 10.77
N GLN A 228 -12.03 20.93 10.44
CA GLN A 228 -12.86 22.05 10.03
C GLN A 228 -13.28 22.88 11.26
N ASP A 229 -12.98 24.18 11.22
CA ASP A 229 -13.31 25.11 12.32
C ASP A 229 -14.78 25.55 12.30
N ALA A 230 -15.19 26.32 13.31
CA ALA A 230 -16.54 26.86 13.50
C ALA A 230 -16.96 27.93 12.48
N ALA A 231 -16.05 28.49 11.68
CA ALA A 231 -16.33 29.40 10.56
C ALA A 231 -16.39 28.69 9.18
N GLY A 232 -15.86 27.47 9.10
CA GLY A 232 -15.90 26.58 7.94
C GLY A 232 -14.54 26.49 7.27
N GLY A 233 -13.56 27.21 7.82
CA GLY A 233 -12.16 27.11 7.46
C GLY A 233 -11.56 25.78 7.90
N ILE A 234 -10.37 25.51 7.41
CA ILE A 234 -9.61 24.30 7.74
C ILE A 234 -8.45 24.71 8.64
N ALA A 235 -8.50 24.30 9.90
CA ALA A 235 -7.39 24.41 10.83
C ALA A 235 -6.32 23.38 10.45
N PHE A 236 -5.19 23.86 9.93
CA PHE A 236 -4.10 23.03 9.44
C PHE A 236 -2.88 23.17 10.34
N SER A 237 -2.42 22.05 10.90
CA SER A 237 -1.10 21.98 11.53
C SER A 237 -0.04 21.76 10.46
N LEU A 238 1.07 22.49 10.56
CA LEU A 238 2.23 22.34 9.68
C LEU A 238 3.02 21.04 9.94
N GLN A 239 2.57 20.18 10.85
CA GLN A 239 3.25 18.92 11.16
C GLN A 239 2.37 17.71 10.81
N PRO A 240 2.85 16.77 9.97
CA PRO A 240 2.23 15.46 9.88
C PRO A 240 2.24 14.79 11.25
N ARG A 241 1.14 14.11 11.60
CA ARG A 241 1.07 13.37 12.88
C ARG A 241 1.62 11.97 12.77
N LYS A 242 1.65 11.41 11.55
CA LYS A 242 2.10 10.05 11.29
C LYS A 242 2.91 9.96 10.01
N PHE A 243 3.97 9.17 10.09
CA PHE A 243 4.88 8.87 8.99
C PHE A 243 4.92 7.36 8.81
N ILE A 244 4.83 6.88 7.57
CA ILE A 244 5.03 5.46 7.26
C ILE A 244 6.00 5.37 6.10
N ARG A 245 7.21 4.91 6.40
CA ARG A 245 8.28 4.65 5.45
C ARG A 245 8.28 3.16 5.10
N ARG A 246 7.94 2.80 3.87
CA ARG A 246 8.00 1.41 3.39
C ARG A 246 9.26 1.17 2.60
N TYR A 247 10.04 0.15 2.94
CA TYR A 247 11.24 -0.25 2.19
C TYR A 247 11.47 -1.76 2.14
N GLU A 248 12.40 -2.18 1.28
CA GLU A 248 12.75 -3.60 1.12
C GLU A 248 14.15 -3.83 1.68
N ASN A 249 14.33 -4.94 2.39
CA ASN A 249 15.61 -5.37 2.92
C ASN A 249 15.72 -6.89 2.76
N ASN A 250 16.65 -7.37 1.93
CA ASN A 250 16.87 -8.81 1.67
C ASN A 250 15.59 -9.58 1.29
N GLY A 251 14.69 -8.96 0.52
CA GLY A 251 13.42 -9.58 0.10
C GLY A 251 12.30 -9.56 1.15
N HIS A 252 12.56 -8.98 2.32
CA HIS A 252 11.55 -8.62 3.32
C HIS A 252 11.02 -7.22 3.07
N THR A 253 9.74 -7.02 3.35
CA THR A 253 9.14 -5.68 3.35
C THR A 253 9.13 -5.14 4.76
N ALA A 254 9.69 -3.95 4.94
CA ALA A 254 9.75 -3.25 6.20
C ALA A 254 8.91 -1.97 6.17
N PHE A 255 8.26 -1.67 7.28
CA PHE A 255 7.51 -0.43 7.52
C PHE A 255 8.05 0.23 8.77
N TYR A 256 8.75 1.34 8.59
CA TYR A 256 9.20 2.19 9.68
C TYR A 256 8.18 3.29 9.91
N CYS A 257 7.58 3.29 11.10
CA CYS A 257 6.45 4.12 11.46
C CYS A 257 6.84 5.09 12.57
N ILE A 258 6.50 6.37 12.38
CA ILE A 258 6.72 7.42 13.38
C ILE A 258 5.38 8.06 13.69
N GLU A 259 5.09 8.25 14.97
CA GLU A 259 4.01 9.12 15.45
C GLU A 259 4.63 10.34 16.11
N ALA A 260 4.09 11.51 15.79
CA ALA A 260 4.58 12.77 16.30
C ALA A 260 3.43 13.67 16.74
N GLU A 261 3.66 14.37 17.84
CA GLU A 261 2.75 15.37 18.37
C GLU A 261 3.31 16.79 18.16
N PRO A 262 2.49 17.74 17.71
CA PRO A 262 2.86 19.15 17.67
C PRO A 262 3.36 19.66 19.03
N THR A 263 4.46 20.40 19.02
CA THR A 263 4.93 21.18 20.19
C THR A 263 4.64 22.67 19.98
N ALA A 264 4.83 23.49 21.01
CA ALA A 264 4.73 24.94 20.86
C ALA A 264 5.74 25.45 19.80
N GLY A 265 5.24 26.18 18.80
CA GLY A 265 6.04 26.66 17.66
C GLY A 265 6.02 25.68 16.47
N PHE A 266 7.15 25.58 15.76
CA PHE A 266 7.27 24.75 14.54
C PHE A 266 7.81 23.34 14.79
N GLY A 267 8.09 22.96 16.04
CA GLY A 267 8.60 21.62 16.39
C GLY A 267 7.51 20.56 16.55
N ALA A 268 7.86 19.30 16.36
CA ALA A 268 7.05 18.15 16.74
C ALA A 268 7.89 17.19 17.59
N LYS A 269 7.27 16.57 18.59
CA LYS A 269 7.90 15.56 19.44
C LYS A 269 7.52 14.19 18.91
N ILE A 270 8.50 13.36 18.58
CA ILE A 270 8.28 11.95 18.30
C ILE A 270 7.78 11.29 19.58
N THR A 271 6.57 10.74 19.53
CA THR A 271 5.95 10.04 20.65
C THR A 271 6.11 8.53 20.52
N LYS A 272 6.30 8.03 19.30
CA LYS A 272 6.41 6.61 19.02
C LYS A 272 7.21 6.34 17.75
N GLU A 273 8.08 5.32 17.81
CA GLU A 273 8.77 4.77 16.64
C GLU A 273 8.66 3.26 16.65
N GLU A 274 8.24 2.67 15.53
CA GLU A 274 8.05 1.23 15.39
C GLU A 274 8.58 0.76 14.05
N LEU A 275 9.19 -0.43 14.05
CA LEU A 275 9.62 -1.11 12.83
C LEU A 275 8.88 -2.43 12.71
N PHE A 276 8.12 -2.56 11.62
CA PHE A 276 7.41 -3.78 11.28
C PHE A 276 8.10 -4.43 10.10
N VAL A 277 8.57 -5.66 10.28
CA VAL A 277 9.18 -6.42 9.19
C VAL A 277 8.31 -7.62 8.85
N MET A 278 8.00 -7.77 7.58
CA MET A 278 7.27 -8.91 7.06
C MET A 278 8.21 -9.83 6.29
N PRO A 279 8.27 -11.12 6.66
CA PRO A 279 9.11 -12.08 6.00
C PRO A 279 8.65 -12.29 4.54
N ASN A 280 9.54 -12.86 3.74
CA ASN A 280 9.16 -13.21 2.38
C ASN A 280 8.12 -14.34 2.41
N PHE A 281 7.00 -14.18 1.69
CA PHE A 281 5.92 -15.17 1.73
C PHE A 281 6.36 -16.59 1.33
N LEU A 282 7.24 -16.69 0.32
CA LEU A 282 7.72 -17.97 -0.20
C LEU A 282 8.89 -18.51 0.62
N ARG A 283 9.75 -17.65 1.18
CA ARG A 283 10.93 -18.06 1.95
C ARG A 283 10.70 -18.00 3.46
N ARG A 284 10.82 -19.15 4.14
CA ARG A 284 10.85 -19.20 5.61
C ARG A 284 12.24 -18.85 6.13
N GLU A 285 12.67 -17.61 5.92
CA GLU A 285 13.86 -17.10 6.60
C GLU A 285 13.46 -16.65 8.01
N THR A 286 14.20 -17.12 9.01
CA THR A 286 13.84 -16.95 10.43
C THR A 286 14.46 -15.72 11.08
N ALA A 287 15.46 -15.09 10.45
CA ALA A 287 16.16 -13.97 11.03
C ALA A 287 16.22 -12.82 10.01
N VAL A 288 15.43 -11.78 10.26
CA VAL A 288 15.66 -10.49 9.62
C VAL A 288 16.69 -9.76 10.46
N ASP A 289 17.77 -9.30 9.84
CA ASP A 289 18.68 -8.37 10.49
C ASP A 289 17.97 -7.02 10.70
N VAL A 290 17.52 -6.80 11.94
CA VAL A 290 16.85 -5.57 12.38
C VAL A 290 17.86 -4.55 12.91
N SER A 291 19.17 -4.81 12.83
CA SER A 291 20.21 -3.85 13.27
C SER A 291 20.31 -2.59 12.39
N GLN A 292 19.42 -2.44 11.43
CA GLN A 292 19.42 -1.32 10.51
C GLN A 292 19.25 0.01 11.23
N ARG A 293 20.14 0.95 10.90
CA ARG A 293 19.97 2.37 11.17
C ARG A 293 18.59 2.83 10.67
N ARG A 294 18.03 3.79 11.39
CA ARG A 294 16.84 4.56 11.00
C ARG A 294 16.89 4.89 9.49
N PRO A 295 15.91 4.45 8.68
CA PRO A 295 15.92 4.74 7.26
C PRO A 295 15.64 6.23 7.04
N SER A 296 16.30 6.82 6.04
CA SER A 296 16.01 8.19 5.61
C SER A 296 14.53 8.33 5.23
N LEU A 297 13.93 9.44 5.67
CA LEU A 297 12.58 9.85 5.29
C LEU A 297 12.55 10.60 3.94
N ASN A 298 13.71 10.98 3.39
CA ASN A 298 13.79 11.50 2.03
C ASN A 298 13.80 10.32 1.05
N THR A 299 12.70 10.14 0.34
CA THR A 299 12.47 8.99 -0.55
C THR A 299 12.09 9.44 -1.96
N THR A 300 12.30 8.59 -2.96
CA THR A 300 11.86 8.79 -4.36
C THR A 300 10.37 9.12 -4.49
N TRP A 301 9.52 8.52 -3.66
CA TRP A 301 8.07 8.71 -3.68
C TRP A 301 7.56 9.28 -2.35
N GLN A 302 7.11 10.54 -2.36
CA GLN A 302 6.46 11.15 -1.21
C GLN A 302 4.95 11.24 -1.41
N VAL A 303 4.19 10.66 -0.48
CA VAL A 303 2.73 10.61 -0.49
C VAL A 303 2.19 11.47 0.66
N ASN A 304 1.69 12.65 0.36
CA ASN A 304 1.04 13.51 1.36
C ASN A 304 -0.44 13.18 1.41
N VAL A 305 -0.94 12.63 2.52
CA VAL A 305 -2.34 12.23 2.68
C VAL A 305 -3.02 13.14 3.69
N PHE A 306 -4.05 13.85 3.25
CA PHE A 306 -4.82 14.77 4.07
C PHE A 306 -6.15 14.13 4.44
N CYS A 307 -6.37 13.90 5.73
CA CYS A 307 -7.62 13.41 6.29
C CYS A 307 -8.30 14.56 7.06
N VAL A 308 -9.21 15.26 6.40
CA VAL A 308 -9.92 16.40 6.95
C VAL A 308 -11.13 15.92 7.74
N LYS A 309 -11.15 16.16 9.05
CA LYS A 309 -12.35 15.95 9.88
C LYS A 309 -13.32 17.11 9.71
N LEU A 310 -14.53 16.83 9.23
CA LEU A 310 -15.60 17.80 9.07
C LEU A 310 -16.38 17.99 10.38
N ARG A 311 -17.20 19.05 10.44
CA ARG A 311 -18.01 19.35 11.64
C ARG A 311 -19.06 18.28 11.98
N ASP A 312 -19.58 17.60 10.98
CA ASP A 312 -20.53 16.50 11.16
C ASP A 312 -19.85 15.20 11.64
N GLY A 313 -18.54 15.24 11.87
CA GLY A 313 -17.72 14.10 12.28
C GLY A 313 -17.30 13.18 11.12
N SER A 314 -17.77 13.44 9.90
CA SER A 314 -17.30 12.72 8.72
C SER A 314 -15.89 13.15 8.33
N HIS A 315 -15.23 12.34 7.48
CA HIS A 315 -13.87 12.60 7.03
C HIS A 315 -13.83 12.72 5.50
N ARG A 316 -13.04 13.68 5.02
CA ARG A 316 -12.68 13.80 3.59
C ARG A 316 -11.20 13.51 3.43
N ILE A 317 -10.87 12.67 2.45
CA ILE A 317 -9.50 12.24 2.21
C ILE A 317 -9.06 12.66 0.82
N ALA A 318 -7.88 13.25 0.71
CA ALA A 318 -7.15 13.31 -0.56
C ALA A 318 -5.66 13.12 -0.34
N SER A 319 -4.96 12.88 -1.45
CA SER A 319 -3.52 12.68 -1.44
C SER A 319 -2.84 13.46 -2.56
N GLN A 320 -1.59 13.85 -2.32
CA GLN A 320 -0.69 14.39 -3.32
C GLN A 320 0.53 13.47 -3.41
N ILE A 321 0.74 12.92 -4.61
CA ILE A 321 1.88 12.05 -4.92
C ILE A 321 2.96 12.89 -5.58
N ASN A 322 4.17 12.83 -5.05
CA ASN A 322 5.34 13.48 -5.63
C ASN A 322 6.39 12.42 -5.93
N TYR A 323 6.86 12.40 -7.17
CA TYR A 323 7.95 11.55 -7.63
C TYR A 323 9.16 12.40 -7.99
N ARG A 324 10.34 12.03 -7.50
CA ARG A 324 11.62 12.59 -7.93
C ARG A 324 12.65 11.47 -8.01
N HIS A 325 13.51 11.50 -9.02
CA HIS A 325 14.63 10.55 -9.12
C HIS A 325 15.65 10.73 -7.99
N GLU A 326 15.87 11.97 -7.57
CA GLU A 326 16.65 12.31 -6.38
C GLU A 326 15.68 12.84 -5.34
N ALA A 327 15.83 12.44 -4.07
CA ALA A 327 14.92 12.86 -3.01
C ALA A 327 14.97 14.38 -2.67
N ARG A 328 15.68 15.19 -3.45
CA ARG A 328 15.73 16.65 -3.32
C ARG A 328 14.55 17.29 -4.07
N GLY A 329 14.03 18.39 -3.52
CA GLY A 329 12.97 19.18 -4.16
C GLY A 329 11.58 18.54 -4.10
N HIS A 330 11.36 17.63 -3.14
CA HIS A 330 10.01 17.30 -2.71
C HIS A 330 9.41 18.45 -1.87
N PRO A 331 8.07 18.55 -1.77
CA PRO A 331 7.41 19.57 -0.95
C PRO A 331 7.71 19.44 0.55
N VAL A 332 8.15 18.27 1.01
CA VAL A 332 8.63 18.08 2.38
C VAL A 332 10.02 17.48 2.31
N GLN A 333 10.97 18.05 3.03
CA GLN A 333 12.34 17.54 3.10
C GLN A 333 12.74 17.34 4.54
N PHE A 334 13.52 16.29 4.78
CA PHE A 334 14.00 15.93 6.11
C PHE A 334 15.52 16.14 6.18
N ARG A 335 16.01 16.61 7.32
CA ARG A 335 17.44 16.65 7.63
C ARG A 335 17.64 16.01 8.98
N ASP A 336 18.32 14.87 9.02
CA ASP A 336 18.70 14.24 10.28
C ASP A 336 19.66 15.17 11.02
N VAL A 337 19.34 15.49 12.28
CA VAL A 337 20.18 16.31 13.16
C VAL A 337 21.02 15.38 14.05
N ASP A 338 20.37 14.37 14.62
CA ASP A 338 20.97 13.27 15.37
C ASP A 338 20.07 12.02 15.27
N ASP A 339 20.36 10.98 16.05
CA ASP A 339 19.62 9.70 16.01
C ASP A 339 18.14 9.84 16.41
N LEU A 340 17.79 10.87 17.20
CA LEU A 340 16.46 11.09 17.77
C LEU A 340 15.72 12.29 17.15
N GLN A 341 16.43 13.15 16.41
CA GLN A 341 15.89 14.40 15.90
C GLN A 341 16.12 14.56 14.40
N PHE A 342 15.07 15.00 13.71
CA PHE A 342 15.16 15.48 12.34
C PHE A 342 14.49 16.85 12.22
N GLU A 343 15.03 17.69 11.34
CA GLU A 343 14.40 18.92 10.89
C GLU A 343 13.56 18.66 9.65
N MET A 344 12.42 19.32 9.55
CA MET A 344 11.51 19.22 8.41
C MET A 344 11.33 20.60 7.75
N SER A 345 11.59 20.68 6.45
CA SER A 345 11.30 21.84 5.61
C SER A 345 10.07 21.57 4.76
N ILE A 346 9.15 22.54 4.65
CA ILE A 346 7.88 22.39 3.93
C ILE A 346 7.72 23.53 2.92
N ASP A 347 7.44 23.18 1.67
CA ASP A 347 6.89 24.09 0.66
C ASP A 347 5.39 24.31 0.93
N LEU A 348 5.10 25.37 1.67
CA LEU A 348 3.74 25.72 2.10
C LEU A 348 2.80 25.98 0.92
N GLU A 349 3.28 26.51 -0.20
CA GLU A 349 2.42 26.81 -1.34
C GLU A 349 1.95 25.52 -2.03
N SER A 350 2.86 24.55 -2.19
CA SER A 350 2.50 23.22 -2.71
C SER A 350 1.46 22.51 -1.84
N VAL A 351 1.65 22.53 -0.52
CA VAL A 351 0.68 21.97 0.45
C VAL A 351 -0.66 22.71 0.39
N ARG A 352 -0.64 24.05 0.36
CA ARG A 352 -1.83 24.89 0.31
C ARG A 352 -2.65 24.61 -0.95
N GLN A 353 -2.02 24.48 -2.11
CA GLN A 353 -2.73 24.20 -3.37
C GLN A 353 -3.50 22.88 -3.33
N THR A 354 -2.96 21.87 -2.65
CA THR A 354 -3.66 20.59 -2.45
C THR A 354 -4.85 20.74 -1.50
N LEU A 355 -4.68 21.44 -0.37
CA LEU A 355 -5.76 21.70 0.60
C LEU A 355 -6.90 22.54 0.00
N VAL A 356 -6.60 23.56 -0.79
CA VAL A 356 -7.63 24.38 -1.46
C VAL A 356 -8.45 23.55 -2.44
N GLY A 357 -7.81 22.60 -3.15
CA GLY A 357 -8.49 21.68 -4.05
C GLY A 357 -9.44 20.72 -3.34
N LEU A 358 -9.19 20.41 -2.06
CA LEU A 358 -10.02 19.57 -1.20
C LEU A 358 -11.29 20.28 -0.72
N VAL A 359 -11.16 21.54 -0.30
CA VAL A 359 -12.28 22.32 0.27
C VAL A 359 -13.30 22.72 -0.80
N ARG A 360 -12.86 22.95 -2.04
CA ARG A 360 -13.74 23.41 -3.14
C ARG A 360 -14.61 22.32 -3.76
N ARG A 361 -14.40 21.07 -3.40
CA ARG A 361 -15.21 19.91 -3.84
C ARG A 361 -16.19 19.54 -2.74
#